data_AF-A0A5M9MLZ9-F1
#
_entry.id   AF-A0A5M9MLZ9-F1
#
_cell.length_a   1.000
_cell.length_b   1.000
_cell.length_c   1.000
_cell.angle_alpha   90.00
_cell.angle_beta   90.00
_cell.angle_gamma   90.00
#
_symmetry.space_group_name_H-M   'P 1'
#
loop_
_entity.id
_entity.type
_entity.pdbx_description
1 polymer ?
#
loop_
_entity_poly.entity_id
_entity_poly.type
_entity_poly.pdbx_seq_one_letter_code
_entity_poly.pdbx_strand_id
1 'polypeptide(L)'
;MEREQDTGISILVVGGGIAGLTFAIEAHRKGHNVRVIEQRLRGERQIRRDADRIFPHCDPNDPSLAIYRSKLHNVLYEHASQLGIPVEFSATASEFFEADDHAGVVLSDGRSLTADVVVAADGVGSK
;
A
#
# COMPACT_ATOMS: atom_id res chain seq x y z
N MET A 1 -0.06 11.72 14.42
CA MET A 1 -1.15 12.49 13.78
C MET A 1 -2.42 11.70 13.99
N GLU A 2 -3.52 12.37 14.36
CA GLU A 2 -4.79 11.71 14.69
C GLU A 2 -5.61 11.38 13.43
N ARG A 3 -6.45 10.35 13.53
CA ARG A 3 -7.43 9.96 12.51
C ARG A 3 -8.67 10.86 12.62
N GLU A 4 -9.16 11.34 11.49
CA GLU A 4 -10.42 12.10 11.39
C GLU A 4 -11.64 11.21 11.68
N GLN A 5 -12.84 11.80 11.76
CA GLN A 5 -14.07 11.04 12.01
C GLN A 5 -14.33 9.99 10.92
N ASP A 6 -14.91 8.86 11.30
CA ASP A 6 -15.24 7.79 10.36
C ASP A 6 -16.23 8.29 9.30
N THR A 7 -15.84 8.13 8.04
CA THR A 7 -16.60 8.56 6.87
C THR A 7 -17.59 7.49 6.40
N GLY A 8 -17.44 6.25 6.87
CA GLY A 8 -18.19 5.09 6.36
C GLY A 8 -17.70 4.56 5.02
N ILE A 9 -16.77 5.24 4.34
CA ILE A 9 -16.27 4.84 3.02
C ILE A 9 -15.20 3.74 3.17
N SER A 10 -15.45 2.61 2.53
CA SER A 10 -14.52 1.49 2.40
C SER A 10 -13.66 1.63 1.16
N ILE A 11 -12.35 1.38 1.31
CA ILE A 11 -11.38 1.48 0.21
C ILE A 11 -10.52 0.23 0.14
N LEU A 12 -10.48 -0.37 -1.04
CA LEU A 12 -9.59 -1.48 -1.38
C LEU A 12 -8.43 -0.96 -2.22
N VAL A 13 -7.22 -1.04 -1.68
CA VAL A 13 -5.98 -0.67 -2.40
C VAL A 13 -5.33 -1.93 -2.97
N VAL A 14 -5.12 -1.95 -4.27
CA VAL A 14 -4.45 -3.05 -4.98
C VAL A 14 -2.99 -2.67 -5.22
N GLY A 15 -2.08 -3.24 -4.43
CA GLY A 15 -0.65 -2.98 -4.49
C GLY A 15 -0.11 -2.41 -3.17
N GLY A 16 0.71 -3.19 -2.48
CA GLY A 16 1.38 -2.80 -1.23
C GLY A 16 2.72 -2.10 -1.45
N GLY A 17 2.90 -1.39 -2.57
CA GLY A 17 4.09 -0.60 -2.86
C GLY A 17 4.14 0.74 -2.13
N ILE A 18 5.12 1.59 -2.44
CA ILE A 18 5.21 2.94 -1.85
C ILE A 18 3.92 3.74 -2.08
N ALA A 19 3.41 3.77 -3.33
CA ALA A 19 2.22 4.53 -3.67
C ALA A 19 0.98 4.02 -2.90
N GLY A 20 0.73 2.71 -2.94
CA GLY A 20 -0.43 2.12 -2.26
C GLY A 20 -0.38 2.24 -0.74
N LEU A 21 0.78 2.04 -0.11
CA LEU A 21 0.92 2.22 1.34
C LEU A 21 0.77 3.68 1.77
N THR A 22 1.38 4.62 1.03
CA THR A 22 1.21 6.05 1.30
C THR A 22 -0.25 6.47 1.18
N PHE A 23 -0.93 6.05 0.11
CA PHE A 23 -2.35 6.31 -0.06
C PHE A 23 -3.16 5.69 1.08
N ALA A 24 -2.89 4.44 1.45
CA ALA A 24 -3.62 3.75 2.50
C ALA A 24 -3.49 4.45 3.86
N ILE A 25 -2.29 4.93 4.20
CA ILE A 25 -2.03 5.70 5.42
C ILE A 25 -2.83 7.00 5.42
N GLU A 26 -2.77 7.77 4.33
CA GLU A 26 -3.48 9.05 4.27
C GLU A 26 -5.00 8.87 4.21
N ALA A 27 -5.50 7.89 3.46
CA ALA A 27 -6.92 7.57 3.43
C ALA A 27 -7.43 7.10 4.81
N HIS A 28 -6.65 6.29 5.53
CA HIS A 28 -6.98 5.90 6.89
C HIS A 28 -7.04 7.11 7.82
N ARG A 29 -6.08 8.04 7.71
CA ARG A 29 -6.04 9.28 8.49
C ARG A 29 -7.24 10.19 8.20
N LYS A 30 -7.77 10.16 6.98
CA LYS A 30 -9.01 10.85 6.59
C LYS A 30 -10.30 10.15 7.03
N GLY A 31 -10.21 9.13 7.88
CA GLY A 31 -11.37 8.46 8.44
C GLY A 31 -11.99 7.42 7.51
N HIS A 32 -11.28 6.98 6.46
CA HIS A 32 -11.76 5.89 5.60
C HIS A 32 -11.40 4.52 6.19
N ASN A 33 -12.15 3.50 5.79
CA ASN A 33 -11.94 2.09 6.17
C ASN A 33 -11.14 1.39 5.08
N VAL A 34 -9.82 1.31 5.27
CA VAL A 34 -8.88 0.91 4.22
C VAL A 34 -8.37 -0.51 4.43
N ARG A 35 -8.29 -1.29 3.34
CA ARG A 35 -7.53 -2.54 3.27
C ARG A 35 -6.63 -2.56 2.04
N VAL A 36 -5.49 -3.23 2.14
CA VAL A 36 -4.51 -3.35 1.06
C VAL A 36 -4.33 -4.81 0.68
N ILE A 37 -4.23 -5.10 -0.61
CA ILE A 37 -3.78 -6.41 -1.12
C ILE A 37 -2.45 -6.24 -1.86
N GLU A 38 -1.55 -7.22 -1.76
CA GLU A 38 -0.26 -7.26 -2.44
C GLU A 38 -0.04 -8.65 -3.03
N GLN A 39 0.30 -8.68 -4.32
CA GLN A 39 0.52 -9.92 -5.07
C GLN A 39 1.75 -10.72 -4.59
N ARG A 40 2.80 -10.04 -4.11
CA ARG A 40 4.06 -10.70 -3.70
C ARG A 40 3.97 -11.33 -2.32
N LEU A 41 4.80 -12.34 -2.08
CA LEU A 41 5.01 -12.86 -0.73
C LEU A 41 5.70 -11.82 0.14
N ARG A 42 5.33 -11.82 1.42
CA ARG A 42 6.03 -11.03 2.43
C ARG A 42 7.52 -11.43 2.46
N GLY A 43 8.41 -10.48 2.15
CA GLY A 43 9.86 -10.67 2.22
C GLY A 43 10.58 -11.04 0.91
N GLU A 44 9.86 -11.21 -0.21
CA GLU A 44 10.42 -11.63 -1.51
C GLU A 44 11.47 -10.66 -2.12
N ARG A 45 11.68 -9.47 -1.55
CA ARG A 45 12.72 -8.52 -2.01
C ARG A 45 13.60 -7.91 -0.92
N GLN A 46 13.72 -8.55 0.25
CA GLN A 46 14.43 -7.93 1.39
C GLN A 46 15.71 -8.65 1.83
N ILE A 47 16.41 -9.36 0.95
CA ILE A 47 17.79 -9.79 1.23
C ILE A 47 18.69 -9.47 0.03
N ARG A 48 18.98 -8.19 -0.17
CA ARG A 48 20.34 -7.80 -0.53
C ARG A 48 20.89 -7.00 0.64
N ARG A 49 22.07 -7.42 1.14
CA ARG A 49 22.78 -6.79 2.26
C ARG A 49 23.23 -5.40 1.82
N ASP A 50 22.34 -4.41 1.90
CA ASP A 50 22.69 -3.00 1.67
C ASP A 50 22.95 -2.27 2.99
N ALA A 51 23.19 -3.01 4.08
CA ALA A 51 23.42 -2.46 5.42
C ALA A 51 24.70 -1.60 5.53
N ASP A 52 25.60 -1.64 4.54
CA ASP A 52 26.92 -1.00 4.62
C ASP A 52 27.13 0.19 3.66
N ARG A 53 26.12 0.62 2.88
CA ARG A 53 26.23 1.84 2.06
C ARG A 53 25.58 3.01 2.78
N ILE A 54 26.42 3.74 3.52
CA ILE A 54 26.10 5.05 4.07
C ILE A 54 25.97 6.02 2.89
N PHE A 55 24.74 6.46 2.59
CA PHE A 55 24.56 7.66 1.76
C PHE A 55 25.11 8.86 2.55
N PRO A 56 25.80 9.82 1.90
CA PRO A 56 26.19 11.05 2.58
C PRO A 56 24.97 11.64 3.28
N HIS A 57 25.11 11.96 4.56
CA HIS A 57 24.05 12.55 5.37
C HIS A 57 23.42 13.73 4.62
N CYS A 58 22.09 13.83 4.68
CA CYS A 58 21.28 14.92 4.12
C CYS A 58 22.04 16.23 4.08
N ASP A 59 22.17 16.84 2.90
CA ASP A 59 22.61 18.22 2.80
C ASP A 59 21.51 19.10 3.43
N PRO A 60 21.79 19.88 4.48
CA PRO A 60 20.78 20.73 5.11
C PRO A 60 20.21 21.81 4.18
N ASN A 61 20.84 22.05 3.02
CA ASN A 61 20.34 22.94 1.97
C ASN A 61 19.56 22.20 0.87
N ASP A 62 19.53 20.86 0.91
CA ASP A 62 18.74 20.03 0.01
C ASP A 62 17.62 19.34 0.82
N PRO A 63 16.35 19.68 0.59
CA PRO A 63 15.24 19.01 1.28
C PRO A 63 15.06 17.54 0.83
N SER A 64 15.84 17.05 -0.15
CA SER A 64 15.78 15.68 -0.62
C SER A 64 16.32 14.68 0.41
N LEU A 65 15.63 13.54 0.52
CA LEU A 65 16.06 12.43 1.36
C LEU A 65 16.46 11.25 0.48
N ALA A 66 17.76 11.00 0.39
CA ALA A 66 18.26 9.80 -0.28
C ALA A 66 17.92 8.55 0.56
N ILE A 67 17.03 7.70 0.06
CA ILE A 67 16.59 6.48 0.75
C ILE A 67 16.40 5.33 -0.24
N TYR A 68 16.78 4.12 0.18
CA TYR A 68 16.47 2.92 -0.58
C TYR A 68 14.96 2.70 -0.64
N ARG A 69 14.45 2.36 -1.84
CA ARG A 69 13.04 2.00 -2.04
C ARG A 69 12.57 0.91 -1.05
N SER A 70 13.41 -0.09 -0.79
CA SER A 70 13.11 -1.18 0.14
C SER A 70 13.05 -0.71 1.60
N LYS A 71 13.90 0.24 1.99
CA LYS A 71 13.88 0.84 3.32
C LYS A 71 12.66 1.73 3.51
N LEU A 72 12.34 2.59 2.53
CA LEU A 72 11.14 3.43 2.57
C LEU A 72 9.86 2.58 2.61
N HIS A 73 9.78 1.55 1.76
CA HIS A 73 8.66 0.59 1.77
C HIS A 73 8.47 -0.06 3.14
N ASN A 74 9.54 -0.56 3.77
CA ASN A 74 9.46 -1.15 5.10
C ASN A 74 8.93 -0.17 6.15
N VAL A 75 9.45 1.06 6.17
CA VAL A 75 9.01 2.09 7.13
C VAL A 75 7.52 2.38 6.95
N LEU A 76 7.05 2.51 5.70
CA LEU A 76 5.63 2.72 5.41
C LEU A 76 4.77 1.52 5.83
N TYR A 77 5.22 0.29 5.55
CA TYR A 77 4.51 -0.92 5.91
C TYR A 77 4.40 -1.10 7.44
N GLU A 78 5.50 -0.88 8.16
CA GLU A 78 5.53 -0.91 9.62
C GLU A 78 4.57 0.13 10.20
N HIS A 79 4.58 1.35 9.65
CA HIS A 79 3.66 2.39 10.07
C HIS A 79 2.19 2.05 9.79
N ALA A 80 1.87 1.56 8.58
CA ALA A 80 0.53 1.11 8.23
C ALA A 80 0.04 -0.01 9.18
N SER A 81 0.92 -0.93 9.54
CA SER A 81 0.64 -2.01 10.49
C SER A 81 0.36 -1.48 11.91
N GLN A 82 1.12 -0.47 12.36
CA GLN A 82 0.90 0.19 13.65
C GLN A 82 -0.44 0.94 13.71
N LEU A 83 -0.89 1.47 12.58
CA LEU A 83 -2.21 2.09 12.44
C LEU A 83 -3.35 1.05 12.34
N GLY A 84 -3.03 -0.24 12.29
CA GLY A 84 -4.02 -1.31 12.16
C GLY A 84 -4.62 -1.46 10.76
N ILE A 85 -3.97 -0.92 9.72
CA ILE A 85 -4.41 -1.08 8.33
C ILE A 85 -4.08 -2.51 7.88
N PRO A 86 -5.06 -3.35 7.54
CA PRO A 86 -4.81 -4.71 7.09
C PRO A 86 -4.13 -4.73 5.71
N VAL A 87 -3.04 -5.49 5.62
CA VAL A 87 -2.32 -5.75 4.37
C VAL A 87 -2.28 -7.26 4.13
N GLU A 88 -2.96 -7.71 3.08
CA GLU A 88 -3.01 -9.11 2.68
C GLU A 88 -1.97 -9.36 1.58
N PHE A 89 -0.99 -10.22 1.86
CA PHE A 89 0.01 -10.65 0.88
C PHE A 89 -0.46 -11.87 0.10
N SER A 90 0.23 -12.19 -0.99
CA SER A 90 -0.12 -13.29 -1.90
C SER A 90 -1.52 -13.17 -2.51
N ALA A 91 -2.00 -11.93 -2.68
CA ALA A 91 -3.31 -11.62 -3.23
C ALA A 91 -3.14 -10.91 -4.57
N THR A 92 -3.26 -11.67 -5.65
CA THR A 92 -3.10 -11.18 -7.03
C THR A 92 -4.47 -10.85 -7.61
N ALA A 93 -4.73 -9.57 -7.88
CA ALA A 93 -5.90 -9.16 -8.65
C ALA A 93 -5.76 -9.60 -10.11
N SER A 94 -6.72 -10.38 -10.60
CA SER A 94 -6.76 -10.87 -11.99
C SER A 94 -7.68 -10.03 -12.87
N GLU A 95 -8.73 -9.45 -12.29
CA GLU A 95 -9.78 -8.66 -12.96
C GLU A 95 -10.33 -7.59 -12.02
N PHE A 96 -10.65 -6.42 -12.58
CA PHE A 96 -11.34 -5.32 -11.90
C PHE A 96 -12.75 -5.21 -12.43
N PHE A 97 -13.71 -4.89 -11.57
CA PHE A 97 -15.10 -4.65 -11.97
C PHE A 97 -15.69 -3.47 -11.22
N GLU A 98 -16.72 -2.89 -11.83
CA GLU A 98 -17.50 -1.78 -11.31
C GLU A 98 -18.98 -2.18 -11.34
N ALA A 99 -19.69 -1.89 -10.25
CA ALA A 99 -21.13 -2.04 -10.11
C ALA A 99 -21.75 -0.68 -9.79
N ASP A 100 -23.08 -0.60 -9.72
CA ASP A 100 -23.79 0.67 -9.55
C ASP A 100 -23.44 1.38 -8.23
N ASP A 101 -23.14 0.64 -7.17
CA ASP A 101 -22.90 1.17 -5.81
C ASP A 101 -21.53 0.81 -5.20
N HIS A 102 -20.70 0.04 -5.91
CA HIS A 102 -19.38 -0.36 -5.43
C HIS A 102 -18.45 -0.79 -6.58
N ALA A 103 -17.17 -0.96 -6.26
CA ALA A 103 -16.19 -1.57 -7.16
C ALA A 103 -15.54 -2.79 -6.49
N GLY A 104 -14.86 -3.61 -7.29
CA GLY A 104 -14.17 -4.77 -6.75
C GLY A 104 -13.10 -5.35 -7.66
N VAL A 105 -12.47 -6.40 -7.14
CA VAL A 105 -11.49 -7.20 -7.87
C VAL A 105 -11.76 -8.69 -7.66
N VAL A 106 -11.53 -9.46 -8.71
CA VAL A 106 -11.43 -10.91 -8.64
C VAL A 106 -9.95 -11.25 -8.45
N LEU A 107 -9.65 -12.07 -7.44
CA LEU A 107 -8.31 -12.59 -7.19
C LEU A 107 -8.05 -13.86 -8.00
N SER A 108 -6.78 -14.17 -8.24
CA SER A 108 -6.37 -15.38 -8.98
C SER A 108 -6.79 -16.70 -8.31
N ASP A 109 -7.12 -16.68 -7.02
CA ASP A 109 -7.64 -17.83 -6.27
C ASP A 109 -9.18 -17.97 -6.35
N GLY A 110 -9.84 -17.09 -7.11
CA GLY A 110 -11.28 -17.07 -7.32
C GLY A 110 -12.07 -16.26 -6.27
N ARG A 111 -11.43 -15.73 -5.21
CA ARG A 111 -12.11 -14.84 -4.26
C ARG A 111 -12.43 -13.51 -4.94
N SER A 112 -13.57 -12.91 -4.57
CA SER A 112 -13.94 -11.56 -4.96
C SER A 112 -13.89 -10.63 -3.75
N LEU A 113 -13.28 -9.46 -3.91
CA LEU A 113 -13.19 -8.43 -2.90
C LEU A 113 -13.87 -7.16 -3.41
N THR A 114 -14.69 -6.54 -2.58
CA THR A 114 -15.43 -5.31 -2.92
C THR A 114 -15.16 -4.20 -1.92
N ALA A 115 -15.35 -2.96 -2.37
CA ALA A 115 -15.30 -1.74 -1.59
C ALA A 115 -16.06 -0.63 -2.32
N ASP A 116 -16.39 0.47 -1.63
CA ASP A 116 -16.99 1.64 -2.27
C ASP A 116 -16.03 2.22 -3.33
N VAL A 117 -14.72 2.14 -3.07
CA VAL A 117 -13.68 2.56 -4.00
C VAL A 117 -12.57 1.51 -4.10
N VAL A 118 -12.15 1.18 -5.33
CA VAL A 118 -10.94 0.40 -5.60
C VAL A 118 -9.86 1.32 -6.14
N VAL A 119 -8.66 1.26 -5.55
CA VAL A 119 -7.49 2.03 -5.99
C VAL A 119 -6.44 1.09 -6.55
N ALA A 120 -6.23 1.14 -7.86
CA ALA A 120 -5.17 0.40 -8.53
C ALA A 120 -3.81 1.10 -8.34
N ALA A 121 -2.93 0.48 -7.56
CA ALA A 121 -1.57 0.95 -7.24
C ALA A 121 -0.53 -0.20 -7.38
N ASP A 122 -0.78 -1.11 -8.32
CA ASP A 122 -0.08 -2.38 -8.55
C ASP A 122 1.20 -2.25 -9.41
N GLY A 123 1.36 -1.10 -10.08
CA GLY A 123 2.60 -0.68 -10.71
C GLY A 123 2.74 -1.07 -12.18
N VAL A 124 3.98 -1.14 -12.67
CA VAL A 124 4.25 -1.44 -14.09
C VAL A 124 3.79 -2.85 -14.43
N GLY A 125 3.01 -2.99 -15.51
CA GLY A 125 2.35 -4.24 -15.87
C GLY A 125 0.94 -4.37 -15.30
N SER A 126 0.37 -3.29 -14.73
CA SER A 126 -1.08 -3.17 -14.50
C SER A 126 -1.82 -3.55 -15.77
N LYS A 127 -2.86 -4.38 -15.60
CA LYS A 127 -3.81 -4.70 -16.67
C LYS A 127 -4.75 -3.54 -16.92
#